data_AF-A0A8H8XNQ0-F1
#
_entry.id   AF-A0A8H8XNQ0-F1
#
_cell.length_a   1.000
_cell.length_b   1.000
_cell.length_c   1.000
_cell.angle_alpha   90.00
_cell.angle_beta   90.00
_cell.angle_gamma   90.00
#
_symmetry.space_group_name_H-M   'P 1'
#
loop_
_entity.id
_entity.type
_entity.pdbx_description
1 polymer ?
#
loop_
_entity_poly.entity_id
_entity_poly.type
_entity_poly.pdbx_seq_one_letter_code
_entity_poly.pdbx_strand_id
1 'polypeptide(L)' 'MSSPPRSSPWRIPLVRELAVILLLKLAILLTIRALWFGAPTVPENGSERVGRHLLGHGAPPSLSLTEEEPR' A
#
# COMPACT_ATOMS: atom_id res chain seq x y z
N MET A 1 27.72 -33.21 25.26
CA MET A 1 27.71 -31.93 24.54
C MET A 1 26.72 -30.99 25.21
N SER A 2 27.19 -29.85 25.74
CA SER A 2 26.33 -28.84 26.37
C SER A 2 26.01 -27.75 25.35
N SER A 3 24.74 -27.56 25.00
CA SER A 3 24.34 -26.47 24.10
C SER A 3 24.55 -25.10 24.76
N PRO A 4 24.97 -24.05 24.02
CA PRO A 4 25.11 -22.73 24.61
C PRO A 4 23.75 -22.16 25.02
N PRO A 5 23.67 -21.40 26.13
CA PRO A 5 22.44 -20.75 26.55
C PRO A 5 22.02 -19.75 25.48
N ARG A 6 20.80 -19.90 24.94
CA ARG A 6 20.20 -18.91 24.05
C ARG A 6 19.92 -17.65 24.87
N SER A 7 20.76 -16.63 24.72
CA SER A 7 20.51 -15.29 25.26
C SER A 7 19.33 -14.68 24.49
N SER A 8 18.15 -14.70 25.12
CA SER A 8 16.99 -13.99 24.57
C SER A 8 17.25 -12.48 24.61
N PRO A 9 17.22 -11.77 23.46
CA PRO A 9 17.46 -10.32 23.41
C PRO A 9 16.41 -9.54 24.22
N TRP A 10 15.26 -10.15 24.52
CA TRP A 10 14.17 -9.58 25.31
C TRP A 10 14.47 -9.42 26.80
N ARG A 11 15.54 -10.02 27.33
CA ARG A 11 15.94 -9.83 28.75
C ARG A 11 16.63 -8.48 29.01
N ILE A 12 17.00 -7.76 27.97
CA ILE A 12 17.67 -6.46 28.09
C ILE A 12 16.57 -5.40 28.32
N PRO A 13 16.62 -4.62 29.42
CA PRO A 13 15.60 -3.61 29.72
C PRO A 13 15.44 -2.61 28.57
N LEU A 14 16.56 -2.26 27.90
CA LEU A 14 16.58 -1.39 26.73
C LEU A 14 15.73 -1.92 25.56
N VAL A 15 15.76 -3.23 25.28
CA VAL A 15 14.98 -3.84 24.20
C VAL A 15 13.49 -3.79 24.53
N ARG A 16 13.13 -3.97 25.80
CA ARG A 16 11.74 -3.84 26.27
C ARG A 16 11.23 -2.41 26.12
N GLU A 17 12.03 -1.42 26.51
CA GLU A 17 11.69 0.00 26.37
C GLU A 17 11.52 0.40 24.90
N LEU A 18 12.47 0.01 24.04
CA LEU A 18 12.38 0.20 22.59
C LEU A 18 11.14 -0.46 21.99
N ALA A 19 10.82 -1.69 22.41
CA ALA A 19 9.63 -2.39 21.93
C ALA A 19 8.34 -1.63 22.30
N VAL A 20 8.26 -1.07 23.51
CA VAL A 20 7.10 -0.25 23.94
C VAL A 20 6.99 1.03 23.11
N ILE A 21 8.10 1.75 22.89
CA ILE A 21 8.11 2.96 22.04
C ILE A 21 7.70 2.62 20.60
N LEU A 22 8.22 1.52 20.07
CA LEU A 22 7.89 1.05 18.72
C LEU A 22 6.40 0.68 18.61
N LEU A 23 5.86 0.00 19.62
CA LEU A 23 4.44 -0.37 19.67
C LEU A 23 3.55 0.87 19.71
N LEU A 24 3.91 1.88 20.52
CA LEU A 24 3.19 3.15 20.59
C LEU A 24 3.21 3.87 19.24
N LYS A 25 4.37 3.93 18.58
CA LYS A 25 4.50 4.52 17.25
C LYS A 25 3.62 3.80 16.23
N LEU A 26 3.61 2.47 16.27
CA LEU A 26 2.77 1.65 15.40
C LEU A 26 1.27 1.92 15.65
N ALA A 27 0.85 2.00 16.91
CA ALA A 27 -0.53 2.31 17.28
C ALA A 27 -0.97 3.70 16.77
N ILE A 28 -0.12 4.72 16.91
CA ILE A 28 -0.36 6.06 16.38
C ILE A 28 -0.52 6.03 14.86
N LEU A 29 0.40 5.36 14.15
CA LEU A 29 0.35 5.23 12.68
C LEU A 29 -0.92 4.53 12.20
N LEU A 30 -1.32 3.44 12.86
CA LEU A 30 -2.54 2.70 12.52
C LEU A 30 -3.80 3.51 12.81
N THR A 31 -3.81 4.32 13.87
CA THR A 31 -4.93 5.21 14.21
C THR A 31 -5.10 6.28 13.14
N ILE A 32 -4.03 6.98 12.78
CA ILE A 32 -4.06 8.00 11.72
C ILE A 32 -4.47 7.37 10.40
N ARG A 33 -3.92 6.19 10.06
CA ARG A 33 -4.33 5.42 8.88
C ARG A 33 -5.83 5.11 8.91
N ALA A 34 -6.35 4.62 10.02
CA ALA A 34 -7.77 4.28 10.12
C ALA A 34 -8.69 5.51 10.00
N LEU A 35 -8.26 6.67 10.51
CA LEU A 35 -9.02 7.92 10.37
C LEU A 35 -8.97 8.47 8.93
N TRP A 36 -7.80 8.45 8.28
CA TRP A 36 -7.63 8.95 6.91
C TRP A 36 -8.19 8.02 5.84
N PHE A 37 -8.10 6.70 6.04
CA PHE A 37 -8.61 5.68 5.13
C PHE A 37 -9.95 5.08 5.58
N GLY A 38 -10.55 5.63 6.64
CA GLY A 38 -11.88 5.24 7.12
C GLY A 38 -13.01 5.83 6.27
N ALA A 39 -12.76 6.95 5.58
CA ALA A 39 -13.61 7.39 4.48
C ALA A 39 -13.22 6.59 3.23
N PRO A 40 -14.17 6.00 2.47
CA PRO A 40 -13.86 5.28 1.25
C PRO A 40 -13.21 6.23 0.23
N THR A 41 -11.88 6.28 0.20
CA THR A 41 -11.10 7.04 -0.79
C THR A 41 -11.08 6.35 -2.14
N VAL A 42 -11.56 5.11 -2.20
CA VAL A 42 -11.84 4.38 -3.44
C VAL A 42 -13.32 4.62 -3.78
N PRO A 43 -13.62 5.35 -4.86
CA PRO A 43 -14.98 5.45 -5.38
C PRO A 43 -15.50 4.02 -5.63
N GLU A 44 -16.79 3.76 -5.41
CA GLU A 44 -17.37 2.42 -5.60
C GLU A 44 -17.03 1.79 -6.97
N ASN A 45 -16.83 2.64 -8.00
CA ASN A 45 -16.47 2.24 -9.36
C ASN A 45 -15.00 2.51 -9.73
N GLY A 46 -14.15 2.89 -8.78
CA GLY A 46 -12.77 3.31 -9.02
C GLY A 46 -11.88 2.17 -9.50
N SER A 47 -12.02 0.99 -8.90
CA SER A 47 -11.34 -0.25 -9.32
C SER A 47 -11.79 -0.70 -10.70
N GLU A 48 -13.10 -0.65 -11.00
CA GLU A 48 -13.63 -0.98 -12.34
C GLU A 48 -13.13 -0.01 -13.41
N ARG A 49 -13.08 1.29 -13.11
CA ARG A 49 -12.62 2.32 -14.05
C ARG A 49 -11.14 2.19 -14.36
N VAL A 50 -10.31 1.88 -13.35
CA VAL A 50 -8.88 1.58 -13.54
C VAL A 50 -8.71 0.27 -14.30
N GLY A 51 -9.49 -0.77 -13.98
CA GLY A 51 -9.49 -2.04 -14.71
C GLY A 51 -9.82 -1.85 -16.19
N ARG A 52 -10.84 -1.05 -16.52
CA ARG A 52 -11.17 -0.72 -17.91
C ARG A 52 -10.07 0.09 -18.60
N HIS A 53 -9.39 0.99 -17.91
CA HIS A 53 -8.31 1.78 -18.50
C HIS A 53 -7.03 0.94 -18.73
N LEU A 54 -6.69 0.04 -17.80
CA LEU A 54 -5.50 -0.81 -17.87
C LEU A 54 -5.70 -2.03 -18.78
N LEU A 55 -6.88 -2.68 -18.75
CA LEU A 55 -7.19 -3.86 -19.56
C LEU A 55 -7.78 -3.50 -20.93
N GLY A 56 -8.35 -2.30 -21.07
CA GLY A 56 -8.93 -1.82 -22.33
C GLY A 56 -7.92 -1.23 -23.33
N HIS A 57 -6.66 -1.03 -22.93
CA HIS A 57 -5.60 -0.50 -23.79
C HIS A 57 -4.84 -1.55 -24.61
N GLY A 58 -5.35 -2.79 -24.66
CA GLY A 58 -4.79 -3.88 -25.47
C GLY A 58 -5.25 -3.93 -26.93
N ALA A 59 -6.09 -2.99 -27.38
CA ALA A 59 -6.39 -2.82 -28.80
C ALA A 59 -5.85 -1.45 -29.24
N PRO A 60 -4.83 -1.37 -30.10
CA PRO A 60 -4.57 -0.11 -30.78
C PRO A 60 -5.86 0.25 -31.54
N PRO A 61 -6.43 1.45 -31.39
CA PRO A 61 -7.29 1.93 -32.45
C PRO A 61 -6.39 1.98 -33.67
N SER A 62 -6.60 1.06 -34.60
CA SER A 62 -6.25 1.28 -35.99
C SER A 62 -6.69 2.69 -36.31
N LEU A 63 -5.73 3.62 -36.35
CA LEU A 63 -5.90 4.95 -36.95
C LEU A 63 -6.08 4.72 -38.45
N SER A 64 -7.24 4.16 -38.78
CA SER A 64 -7.89 4.30 -40.05
C SER A 64 -8.15 5.79 -40.20
N LEU A 65 -7.30 6.42 -41.00
CA LEU A 65 -7.75 7.17 -42.17
C LEU A 65 -8.96 8.08 -41.89
N THR A 66 -8.71 9.34 -41.58
CA THR A 66 -9.61 10.41 -42.02
C THR A 66 -8.72 11.59 -42.39
N GLU A 67 -8.58 11.77 -43.70
CA GLU A 67 -8.16 12.98 -44.39
C GLU A 67 -8.76 14.24 -43.71
N GLU A 68 -7.88 15.17 -43.30
CA GLU A 68 -8.23 16.58 -43.16
C GLU A 68 -7.77 17.28 -44.45
N GLU A 69 -8.72 17.57 -45.33
CA GLU A 69 -8.55 18.44 -46.51
C GLU A 69 -8.75 19.92 -46.11
N PRO A 70 -7.73 20.79 -46.22
CA PRO A 70 -7.89 22.21 -45.95
C PRO A 70 -8.49 22.93 -47.17
N ARG A 71 -9.63 23.59 -46.95
CA ARG A 71 -10.25 24.58 -47.85
C ARG A 71 -9.50 25.90 -47.87
#